data_AF-A0A7X1WUB6-F1
#
_entry.id   AF-A0A7X1WUB6-F1
#
_cell.length_a   1.000
_cell.length_b   1.000
_cell.length_c   1.000
_cell.angle_alpha   90.00
_cell.angle_beta   90.00
_cell.angle_gamma   90.00
#
_symmetry.space_group_name_H-M   'P 1'
#
loop_
_entity.id
_entity.type
_entity.pdbx_description
1 polymer ?
#
loop_
_entity_poly.entity_id
_entity_poly.type
_entity_poly.pdbx_seq_one_letter_code
_entity_poly.pdbx_strand_id
1 'polypeptide(L)'
;MTFDEKASQVRNEADKEAIAQLLAQYSWGKDVGPRPAGTVPDSSADLDSLTSEPIKRKLKLEKRIQTYRATLARSIAKHDDLKRRGLDEVGDYDLMVCYSGSPLNACRHTMELHEAHISYDLSILEILDRELSKLDVSIPPGFVLVDAVLPAHQAFQVRKWAESAKTRLNQARAKARMDTRTEKRDSE
;
A
#
# COMPACT_ATOMS: atom_id res chain seq x y z
N MET A 1 -30.45 -3.72 32.26
CA MET A 1 -29.86 -4.17 31.00
C MET A 1 -28.51 -3.51 30.81
N THR A 2 -27.43 -4.30 30.83
CA THR A 2 -26.05 -3.84 30.60
C THR A 2 -25.85 -3.41 29.14
N PHE A 3 -24.71 -2.80 28.82
CA PHE A 3 -24.37 -2.43 27.44
C PHE A 3 -24.33 -3.66 26.53
N ASP A 4 -23.65 -4.72 26.96
CA ASP A 4 -23.49 -5.97 26.20
C ASP A 4 -24.82 -6.70 25.99
N GLU A 5 -25.72 -6.66 26.99
CA GLU A 5 -27.07 -7.21 26.89
C GLU A 5 -27.89 -6.45 25.82
N LYS A 6 -27.77 -5.12 25.77
CA LYS A 6 -28.45 -4.30 24.75
C LYS A 6 -27.90 -4.57 23.35
N ALA A 7 -26.58 -4.68 23.20
CA ALA A 7 -25.97 -5.03 21.92
C ALA A 7 -26.43 -6.41 21.43
N SER A 8 -26.46 -7.39 22.34
CA SER A 8 -26.96 -8.74 22.05
C SER A 8 -28.43 -8.74 21.63
N GLN A 9 -29.27 -7.93 22.30
CA GLN A 9 -30.67 -7.76 21.92
C GLN A 9 -30.79 -7.23 20.48
N VAL A 10 -30.07 -6.15 20.15
CA VAL A 10 -30.07 -5.57 18.78
C VAL A 10 -29.63 -6.60 17.74
N ARG A 11 -28.63 -7.43 18.03
CA ARG A 11 -28.19 -8.50 17.13
C ARG A 11 -29.24 -9.57 16.92
N ASN A 12 -29.94 -9.97 17.98
CA ASN A 12 -30.98 -10.99 17.91
C ASN A 12 -32.23 -10.52 17.16
N GLU A 13 -32.57 -9.24 17.28
CA GLU A 13 -33.71 -8.60 16.60
C GLU A 13 -33.39 -8.17 15.16
N ALA A 14 -32.12 -8.21 14.75
CA ALA A 14 -31.69 -7.80 13.43
C ALA A 14 -32.28 -8.67 12.32
N ASP A 15 -32.69 -8.04 11.22
CA ASP A 15 -33.10 -8.73 10.00
C ASP A 15 -31.87 -9.32 9.29
N LYS A 16 -31.63 -10.61 9.53
CA LYS A 16 -30.51 -11.36 8.96
C LYS A 16 -30.61 -11.49 7.45
N GLU A 17 -31.81 -11.55 6.90
CA GLU A 17 -32.01 -11.68 5.45
C GLU A 17 -31.67 -10.36 4.75
N ALA A 18 -32.15 -9.23 5.27
CA ALA A 18 -31.80 -7.92 4.74
C ALA A 18 -30.28 -7.65 4.82
N ILE A 19 -29.62 -8.06 5.90
CA ILE A 19 -28.16 -7.97 6.03
C ILE A 19 -27.46 -8.84 4.98
N ALA A 20 -27.88 -10.09 4.80
CA ALA A 20 -27.29 -10.97 3.79
C ALA A 20 -27.46 -10.42 2.36
N GLN A 21 -28.66 -9.90 2.05
CA GLN A 21 -28.95 -9.26 0.76
C GLN A 21 -28.10 -8.00 0.53
N LEU A 22 -27.85 -7.20 1.58
CA LEU A 22 -26.93 -6.06 1.50
C LEU A 22 -25.49 -6.53 1.21
N LEU A 23 -24.97 -7.47 1.99
CA LEU A 23 -23.59 -7.94 1.87
C LEU A 23 -23.30 -8.65 0.55
N ALA A 24 -24.33 -9.25 -0.07
CA ALA A 24 -24.25 -9.84 -1.40
C ALA A 24 -23.97 -8.80 -2.51
N GLN A 25 -24.29 -7.53 -2.30
CA GLN A 25 -24.08 -6.45 -3.29
C GLN A 25 -22.61 -6.03 -3.41
N TYR A 26 -21.84 -6.20 -2.35
CA TYR A 26 -20.42 -5.85 -2.33
C TYR A 26 -19.58 -6.91 -3.06
N SER A 27 -18.39 -6.54 -3.50
CA SER A 27 -17.43 -7.49 -4.08
C SER A 27 -16.78 -8.37 -2.99
N TRP A 28 -15.84 -9.26 -3.33
CA TRP A 28 -14.91 -9.79 -2.33
C TRP A 28 -13.71 -8.85 -2.25
N GLY A 29 -13.01 -8.79 -1.10
CA GLY A 29 -11.97 -7.79 -0.88
C GLY A 29 -10.83 -7.84 -1.89
N LYS A 30 -10.53 -9.04 -2.42
CA LYS A 30 -9.54 -9.25 -3.50
C LYS A 30 -9.94 -8.64 -4.85
N ASP A 31 -11.24 -8.40 -5.07
CA ASP A 31 -11.81 -7.92 -6.32
C ASP A 31 -12.01 -6.39 -6.29
N VAL A 32 -11.77 -5.76 -5.14
CA VAL A 32 -11.77 -4.30 -4.99
C VAL A 32 -10.54 -3.72 -5.70
N GLY A 33 -10.78 -2.80 -6.62
CA GLY A 33 -9.72 -2.12 -7.37
C GLY A 33 -9.09 -0.93 -6.64
N PRO A 34 -7.95 -0.43 -7.13
CA PRO A 34 -7.40 0.86 -6.71
C PRO A 34 -8.37 2.00 -7.04
N ARG A 35 -8.20 3.15 -6.36
CA ARG A 35 -8.95 4.36 -6.68
C ARG A 35 -8.57 4.90 -8.07
N PRO A 36 -9.48 5.64 -8.73
CA PRO A 36 -9.16 6.30 -9.99
C PRO A 36 -7.93 7.19 -9.90
N ALA A 37 -7.15 7.23 -10.98
CA ALA A 37 -5.95 8.06 -11.07
C ALA A 37 -6.26 9.52 -10.72
N GLY A 38 -5.41 10.13 -9.89
CA GLY A 38 -5.57 11.51 -9.42
C GLY A 38 -6.40 11.68 -8.13
N THR A 39 -7.06 10.62 -7.64
CA THR A 39 -7.82 10.68 -6.37
C THR A 39 -6.90 10.74 -5.15
N VAL A 40 -5.79 10.01 -5.21
CA VAL A 40 -4.72 10.06 -4.20
C VAL A 40 -3.60 10.91 -4.78
N PRO A 41 -3.20 12.00 -4.10
CA PRO A 41 -2.09 12.82 -4.57
C PRO A 41 -0.82 11.99 -4.72
N ASP A 42 -0.15 12.14 -5.86
CA ASP A 42 1.18 11.57 -6.08
C ASP A 42 2.17 12.09 -5.01
N SER A 43 1.98 13.30 -4.49
CA SER A 43 2.67 13.86 -3.32
C SER A 43 2.03 13.42 -1.99
N SER A 44 1.92 12.12 -1.77
CA SER A 44 1.48 11.62 -0.47
C SER A 44 2.51 12.01 0.61
N ALA A 45 2.04 12.25 1.84
CA ALA A 45 2.94 12.49 2.99
C ALA A 45 4.00 11.38 3.15
N ASP A 46 3.72 10.19 2.61
CA ASP A 46 4.65 9.08 2.54
C ASP A 46 5.88 9.38 1.69
N LEU A 47 5.71 10.03 0.54
CA LEU A 47 6.82 10.44 -0.34
C LEU A 47 7.56 11.66 0.18
N ASP A 48 6.85 12.63 0.76
CA ASP A 48 7.46 13.87 1.27
C ASP A 48 8.42 13.61 2.43
N SER A 49 8.18 12.54 3.20
CA SER A 49 9.06 12.13 4.29
C SER A 49 10.35 11.44 3.84
N LEU A 50 10.52 11.15 2.54
CA LEU A 50 11.62 10.35 2.05
C LEU A 50 12.93 11.14 1.95
N THR A 51 14.04 10.49 2.30
CA THR A 51 15.37 11.09 2.19
C THR A 51 15.79 11.25 0.72
N SER A 52 16.69 12.20 0.44
CA SER A 52 17.32 12.35 -0.86
C SER A 52 18.40 11.30 -1.14
N GLU A 53 18.98 10.71 -0.09
CA GLU A 53 19.98 9.63 -0.21
C GLU A 53 19.36 8.36 -0.82
N PRO A 54 19.85 7.87 -1.98
CA PRO A 54 19.19 6.79 -2.74
C PRO A 54 19.01 5.47 -1.98
N ILE A 55 20.01 5.04 -1.21
CA ILE A 55 19.98 3.77 -0.46
C ILE A 55 18.96 3.85 0.66
N LYS A 56 19.03 4.90 1.49
CA LYS A 56 18.07 5.13 2.57
C LYS A 56 16.66 5.33 2.03
N ARG A 57 16.52 6.01 0.87
CA ARG A 57 15.23 6.17 0.19
C ARG A 57 14.66 4.83 -0.24
N LYS A 58 15.46 3.97 -0.88
CA LYS A 58 15.05 2.62 -1.30
C LYS A 58 14.59 1.77 -0.11
N LEU A 59 15.41 1.69 0.95
CA LEU A 59 15.06 0.94 2.17
C LEU A 59 13.77 1.44 2.82
N LYS A 60 13.57 2.77 2.85
CA LYS A 60 12.36 3.36 3.41
C LYS A 60 11.13 3.08 2.56
N LEU A 61 11.25 3.14 1.23
CA LEU A 61 10.19 2.76 0.29
C LEU A 61 9.80 1.29 0.46
N GLU A 62 10.77 0.37 0.45
CA GLU A 62 10.54 -1.07 0.62
C GLU A 62 9.84 -1.37 1.96
N LYS A 63 10.29 -0.75 3.05
CA LYS A 63 9.64 -0.86 4.35
C LYS A 63 8.19 -0.33 4.34
N ARG A 64 7.95 0.78 3.64
CA ARG A 64 6.61 1.37 3.55
C ARG A 64 5.68 0.49 2.72
N ILE A 65 6.14 -0.02 1.57
CA ILE A 65 5.44 -1.00 0.74
C ILE A 65 5.07 -2.21 1.58
N GLN A 66 6.01 -2.77 2.34
CA GLN A 66 5.73 -3.93 3.19
C GLN A 66 4.66 -3.62 4.27
N THR A 67 4.69 -2.41 4.83
CA THR A 67 3.69 -1.96 5.80
C THR A 67 2.29 -1.88 5.17
N TYR A 68 2.18 -1.26 3.98
CA TYR A 68 0.90 -1.16 3.27
C TYR A 68 0.40 -2.52 2.81
N ARG A 69 1.25 -3.43 2.33
CA ARG A 69 0.85 -4.82 2.02
C ARG A 69 0.28 -5.54 3.23
N ALA A 70 0.87 -5.35 4.41
CA ALA A 70 0.35 -5.93 5.64
C ALA A 70 -1.00 -5.32 6.06
N THR A 71 -1.17 -4.00 5.90
CA THR A 71 -2.46 -3.32 6.17
C THR A 71 -3.53 -3.77 5.18
N LEU A 72 -3.22 -3.80 3.89
CA LEU A 72 -4.10 -4.28 2.83
C LEU A 72 -4.59 -5.70 3.12
N ALA A 73 -3.69 -6.62 3.47
CA ALA A 73 -4.06 -7.99 3.82
C ALA A 73 -5.03 -8.05 5.01
N ARG A 74 -4.84 -7.21 6.03
CA ARG A 74 -5.77 -7.11 7.17
C ARG A 74 -7.12 -6.52 6.74
N SER A 75 -7.12 -5.49 5.91
CA SER A 75 -8.35 -4.85 5.41
C SER A 75 -9.18 -5.82 4.56
N ILE A 76 -8.53 -6.58 3.67
CA ILE A 76 -9.17 -7.64 2.88
C ILE A 76 -9.74 -8.72 3.80
N ALA A 77 -8.98 -9.18 4.79
CA ALA A 77 -9.45 -10.21 5.72
C ALA A 77 -10.69 -9.75 6.50
N LYS A 78 -10.68 -8.52 7.03
CA LYS A 78 -11.84 -7.95 7.75
C LYS A 78 -13.05 -7.78 6.85
N HIS A 79 -12.86 -7.28 5.64
CA HIS A 79 -13.91 -7.14 4.64
C HIS A 79 -14.58 -8.49 4.34
N ASP A 80 -13.76 -9.51 4.07
CA ASP A 80 -14.24 -10.84 3.75
C ASP A 80 -14.89 -11.53 4.96
N ASP A 81 -14.38 -11.32 6.16
CA ASP A 81 -14.97 -11.82 7.40
C ASP A 81 -16.32 -11.17 7.69
N LEU A 82 -16.46 -9.86 7.48
CA LEU A 82 -17.74 -9.17 7.57
C LEU A 82 -18.73 -9.71 6.53
N LYS A 83 -18.28 -9.98 5.31
CA LYS A 83 -19.14 -10.58 4.28
C LYS A 83 -19.60 -12.00 4.65
N ARG A 84 -18.76 -12.79 5.32
CA ARG A 84 -19.09 -14.17 5.76
C ARG A 84 -19.94 -14.22 7.01
N ARG A 85 -19.58 -13.44 8.03
CA ARG A 85 -20.15 -13.48 9.38
C ARG A 85 -21.25 -12.42 9.59
N GLY A 86 -21.33 -11.42 8.72
CA GLY A 86 -22.29 -10.34 8.82
C GLY A 86 -22.12 -9.55 10.11
N LEU A 87 -23.24 -9.25 10.76
CA LEU A 87 -23.28 -8.40 11.94
C LEU A 87 -22.34 -8.86 13.06
N ASP A 88 -22.07 -10.17 13.18
CA ASP A 88 -21.18 -10.75 14.20
C ASP A 88 -19.73 -10.23 14.11
N GLU A 89 -19.31 -9.70 12.95
CA GLU A 89 -18.00 -9.06 12.79
C GLU A 89 -17.97 -7.60 13.25
N VAL A 90 -19.12 -6.93 13.30
CA VAL A 90 -19.21 -5.53 13.75
C VAL A 90 -19.00 -5.49 15.26
N GLY A 91 -18.14 -4.61 15.77
CA GLY A 91 -17.95 -4.44 17.21
C GLY A 91 -19.18 -3.83 17.91
N ASP A 92 -19.40 -4.15 19.18
CA ASP A 92 -20.56 -3.62 19.93
C ASP A 92 -20.53 -2.10 20.06
N TYR A 93 -19.34 -1.51 20.18
CA TYR A 93 -19.18 -0.05 20.17
C TYR A 93 -19.63 0.55 18.83
N ASP A 94 -19.21 -0.03 17.71
CA ASP A 94 -19.59 0.47 16.39
C ASP A 94 -21.10 0.33 16.18
N LEU A 95 -21.65 -0.85 16.49
CA LEU A 95 -23.09 -1.12 16.38
C LEU A 95 -23.92 -0.14 17.22
N MET A 96 -23.60 0.01 18.50
CA MET A 96 -24.45 0.74 19.44
C MET A 96 -24.19 2.24 19.47
N VAL A 97 -22.95 2.66 19.29
CA VAL A 97 -22.54 4.07 19.44
C VAL A 97 -22.37 4.73 18.08
N CYS A 98 -21.54 4.17 17.20
CA CYS A 98 -21.26 4.79 15.89
C CYS A 98 -22.48 4.77 14.96
N TYR A 99 -23.28 3.70 15.03
CA TYR A 99 -24.43 3.49 14.14
C TYR A 99 -25.78 3.47 14.87
N SER A 100 -25.81 3.97 16.10
CA SER A 100 -27.03 4.19 16.89
C SER A 100 -27.94 2.95 16.98
N GLY A 101 -27.35 1.76 17.05
CA GLY A 101 -28.07 0.49 17.14
C GLY A 101 -28.74 0.03 15.85
N SER A 102 -28.36 0.57 14.68
CA SER A 102 -28.88 0.14 13.37
C SER A 102 -27.99 -0.93 12.74
N PRO A 103 -28.39 -2.23 12.71
CA PRO A 103 -27.55 -3.31 12.21
C PRO A 103 -27.20 -3.17 10.72
N LEU A 104 -28.18 -2.78 9.91
CA LEU A 104 -28.02 -2.65 8.46
C LEU A 104 -27.07 -1.50 8.11
N ASN A 105 -27.22 -0.35 8.78
CA ASN A 105 -26.31 0.78 8.59
C ASN A 105 -24.90 0.45 9.08
N ALA A 106 -24.78 -0.29 10.19
CA ALA A 106 -23.50 -0.72 10.69
C ALA A 106 -22.75 -1.59 9.67
N CYS A 107 -23.40 -2.63 9.16
CA CYS A 107 -22.80 -3.48 8.13
C CYS A 107 -22.43 -2.68 6.87
N ARG A 108 -23.33 -1.81 6.39
CA ARG A 108 -23.09 -0.96 5.21
C ARG A 108 -21.85 -0.09 5.36
N HIS A 109 -21.79 0.71 6.42
CA HIS A 109 -20.71 1.67 6.60
C HIS A 109 -19.39 0.97 6.93
N THR A 110 -19.42 -0.16 7.65
CA THR A 110 -18.21 -0.96 7.88
C THR A 110 -17.69 -1.57 6.57
N MET A 111 -18.56 -2.04 5.68
CA MET A 111 -18.15 -2.50 4.33
C MET A 111 -17.54 -1.37 3.50
N GLU A 112 -18.24 -0.23 3.40
CA GLU A 112 -17.77 0.95 2.67
C GLU A 112 -16.41 1.44 3.19
N LEU A 113 -16.22 1.44 4.52
CA LEU A 113 -14.95 1.80 5.14
C LEU A 113 -13.82 0.84 4.75
N HIS A 114 -14.09 -0.47 4.76
CA HIS A 114 -13.09 -1.46 4.37
C HIS A 114 -12.75 -1.41 2.88
N GLU A 115 -13.72 -1.26 1.97
CA GLU A 115 -13.45 -1.03 0.55
C GLU A 115 -12.67 0.27 0.32
N ALA A 116 -12.98 1.33 1.07
CA ALA A 116 -12.24 2.59 1.03
C ALA A 116 -10.79 2.44 1.49
N HIS A 117 -10.53 1.61 2.50
CA HIS A 117 -9.17 1.28 2.95
C HIS A 117 -8.42 0.41 1.93
N ILE A 118 -9.06 -0.63 1.40
CA ILE A 118 -8.46 -1.52 0.39
C ILE A 118 -8.06 -0.72 -0.85
N SER A 119 -8.99 0.06 -1.40
CA SER A 119 -8.74 0.89 -2.58
C SER A 119 -7.66 1.94 -2.35
N TYR A 120 -7.60 2.54 -1.15
CA TYR A 120 -6.56 3.50 -0.78
C TYR A 120 -5.18 2.83 -0.70
N ASP A 121 -5.08 1.71 0.02
CA ASP A 121 -3.82 0.98 0.18
C ASP A 121 -3.28 0.51 -1.17
N LEU A 122 -4.15 0.03 -2.07
CA LEU A 122 -3.78 -0.33 -3.44
C LEU A 122 -3.22 0.86 -4.21
N SER A 123 -3.91 2.01 -4.19
CA SER A 123 -3.41 3.22 -4.87
C SER A 123 -2.07 3.71 -4.31
N ILE A 124 -1.87 3.63 -2.99
CA ILE A 124 -0.58 3.99 -2.39
C ILE A 124 0.51 3.00 -2.81
N LEU A 125 0.23 1.70 -2.84
CA LEU A 125 1.17 0.70 -3.31
C LEU A 125 1.61 0.96 -4.75
N GLU A 126 0.69 1.31 -5.66
CA GLU A 126 1.03 1.69 -7.03
C GLU A 126 1.98 2.90 -7.09
N ILE A 127 1.71 3.93 -6.28
CA ILE A 127 2.58 5.12 -6.20
C ILE A 127 3.97 4.73 -5.68
N LEU A 128 4.04 3.94 -4.62
CA LEU A 128 5.31 3.54 -3.99
C LEU A 128 6.11 2.59 -4.89
N ASP A 129 5.47 1.63 -5.56
CA ASP A 129 6.12 0.70 -6.48
C ASP A 129 6.65 1.44 -7.72
N ARG A 130 5.92 2.45 -8.22
CA ARG A 130 6.40 3.35 -9.29
C ARG A 130 7.62 4.15 -8.84
N GLU A 131 7.62 4.68 -7.61
CA GLU A 131 8.78 5.40 -7.06
C GLU A 131 9.99 4.51 -6.82
N LEU A 132 9.77 3.28 -6.35
CA LEU A 132 10.83 2.27 -6.21
C LEU A 132 11.42 1.90 -7.58
N SER A 133 10.57 1.70 -8.58
CA SER A 133 11.00 1.42 -9.96
C SER A 133 11.86 2.53 -10.55
N LYS A 134 11.54 3.81 -10.28
CA LYS A 134 12.37 4.96 -10.70
C LYS A 134 13.78 4.91 -10.10
N LEU A 135 13.93 4.42 -8.88
CA LEU A 135 15.25 4.25 -8.25
C LEU A 135 16.04 3.11 -8.88
N ASP A 136 15.39 1.99 -9.18
CA ASP A 136 16.05 0.84 -9.81
C ASP A 136 16.51 1.17 -11.23
N VAL A 137 15.71 1.91 -12.02
CA VAL A 137 16.10 2.40 -13.36
C VAL A 137 17.29 3.37 -13.30
N SER A 138 17.51 4.06 -12.18
CA SER A 138 18.65 4.98 -12.00
C SER A 138 20.01 4.26 -11.85
N ILE A 139 19.98 2.95 -11.54
CA ILE A 139 21.16 2.12 -11.35
C ILE A 139 21.48 1.41 -12.67
N PRO A 140 22.65 1.66 -13.29
CA PRO A 140 23.02 0.99 -14.53
C PRO A 140 23.08 -0.54 -14.38
N PRO A 141 22.73 -1.31 -15.41
CA PRO A 141 22.83 -2.78 -15.39
C PRO A 141 24.23 -3.25 -14.96
N GLY A 142 24.28 -4.27 -14.12
CA GLY A 142 25.52 -4.81 -13.55
C GLY A 142 26.03 -4.07 -12.30
N PHE A 143 25.34 -3.02 -11.86
CA PHE A 143 25.59 -2.37 -10.57
C PHE A 143 24.44 -2.64 -9.60
N VAL A 144 24.76 -2.64 -8.31
CA VAL A 144 23.78 -2.80 -7.22
C VAL A 144 24.11 -1.83 -6.09
N LEU A 145 23.08 -1.29 -5.44
CA LEU A 145 23.23 -0.49 -4.23
C LEU A 145 23.41 -1.42 -3.03
N VAL A 146 24.42 -1.17 -2.20
CA VAL A 146 24.73 -1.99 -1.02
C VAL A 146 24.94 -1.08 0.19
N ASP A 147 24.33 -1.44 1.32
CA ASP A 147 24.62 -0.88 2.65
C ASP A 147 25.19 -1.98 3.54
N ALA A 148 26.38 -1.77 4.11
CA ALA A 148 27.09 -2.79 4.88
C ALA A 148 27.97 -2.17 5.96
N VAL A 149 27.98 -2.79 7.15
CA VAL A 149 28.93 -2.46 8.23
C VAL A 149 30.22 -3.25 7.98
N LEU A 150 31.31 -2.53 7.73
CA LEU A 150 32.59 -3.12 7.36
C LEU A 150 33.73 -2.67 8.29
N PRO A 151 34.71 -3.53 8.58
CA PRO A 151 35.98 -3.14 9.18
C PRO A 151 36.71 -2.08 8.32
N ALA A 152 37.54 -1.25 8.95
CA ALA A 152 38.16 -0.08 8.32
C ALA A 152 38.89 -0.40 6.99
N HIS A 153 39.63 -1.51 6.93
CA HIS A 153 40.36 -1.91 5.72
C HIS A 153 39.43 -2.29 4.56
N GLN A 154 38.34 -3.03 4.84
CA GLN A 154 37.34 -3.38 3.82
C GLN A 154 36.56 -2.14 3.36
N ALA A 155 36.20 -1.25 4.29
CA ALA A 155 35.56 0.02 3.97
C ALA A 155 36.45 0.88 3.04
N PHE A 156 37.76 0.91 3.27
CA PHE A 156 38.71 1.59 2.39
C PHE A 156 38.73 1.01 0.97
N GLN A 157 38.73 -0.33 0.84
CA GLN A 157 38.66 -0.99 -0.46
C GLN A 157 37.37 -0.66 -1.21
N VAL A 158 36.22 -0.73 -0.52
CA VAL A 158 34.91 -0.41 -1.10
C VAL A 158 34.85 1.05 -1.56
N ARG A 159 35.43 2.00 -0.81
CA ARG A 159 35.53 3.40 -1.23
C ARG A 159 36.34 3.56 -2.52
N LYS A 160 37.49 2.87 -2.64
CA LYS A 160 38.28 2.87 -3.88
C LYS A 160 37.52 2.26 -5.06
N TRP A 161 36.77 1.18 -4.84
CA TRP A 161 35.92 0.61 -5.88
C TRP A 161 34.81 1.57 -6.31
N ALA A 162 34.18 2.26 -5.36
CA ALA A 162 33.14 3.25 -5.64
C ALA A 162 33.69 4.44 -6.44
N GLU A 163 34.88 4.94 -6.12
CA GLU A 163 35.57 5.99 -6.88
C GLU A 163 35.86 5.54 -8.32
N SER A 164 36.41 4.34 -8.49
CA SER A 164 36.68 3.76 -9.82
C SER A 164 35.39 3.53 -10.63
N ALA A 165 34.32 3.11 -9.96
CA ALA A 165 33.01 2.90 -10.56
C ALA A 165 32.35 4.21 -11.02
N LYS A 166 32.61 5.35 -10.37
CA LYS A 166 31.97 6.65 -10.68
C LYS A 166 32.16 7.05 -12.15
N THR A 167 33.37 6.85 -12.68
CA THR A 167 33.67 7.16 -14.09
C THR A 167 32.90 6.24 -15.04
N ARG A 168 32.84 4.94 -14.73
CA ARG A 168 32.09 3.94 -15.52
C ARG A 168 30.58 4.19 -15.47
N LEU A 169 30.05 4.55 -14.31
CA LEU A 169 28.65 4.92 -14.11
C LEU A 169 28.26 6.14 -14.94
N ASN A 170 29.11 7.18 -14.99
CA ASN A 170 28.85 8.37 -15.80
C ASN A 170 28.82 8.05 -17.30
N GLN A 171 29.75 7.21 -17.78
CA GLN A 171 29.78 6.75 -19.17
C GLN A 171 28.55 5.89 -19.51
N ALA A 172 28.18 4.95 -18.64
CA ALA A 172 27.00 4.10 -18.81
C ALA A 172 25.70 4.93 -18.85
N ARG A 173 25.57 5.93 -17.96
CA ARG A 173 24.44 6.87 -17.97
C ARG A 173 24.39 7.73 -19.23
N ALA A 174 25.54 8.19 -19.72
CA ALA A 174 25.61 8.95 -20.97
C ALA A 174 25.18 8.08 -22.17
N LYS A 175 25.60 6.82 -22.21
CA LYS A 175 25.20 5.86 -23.24
C LYS A 175 23.70 5.56 -23.20
N ALA A 176 23.13 5.26 -22.03
CA ALA A 176 21.69 5.03 -21.88
C ALA A 176 20.83 6.23 -22.32
N ARG A 177 21.29 7.46 -22.07
CA ARG A 177 20.65 8.70 -22.57
C ARG A 177 20.73 8.86 -24.08
N MET A 178 21.81 8.39 -24.70
CA MET A 178 21.95 8.38 -26.15
C MET A 178 21.01 7.35 -26.76
N ASP A 179 21.01 6.12 -26.26
CA ASP A 179 20.19 5.01 -26.77
C ASP A 179 18.69 5.35 -26.74
N THR A 180 18.18 5.85 -25.61
CA THR A 180 16.79 6.33 -25.46
C THR A 180 16.41 7.49 -26.40
N ARG A 181 17.37 8.33 -26.79
CA ARG A 181 17.16 9.43 -27.77
C ARG A 181 17.15 8.93 -29.22
N THR A 182 17.77 7.78 -29.48
CA THR A 182 17.75 7.13 -30.80
C THR A 182 16.43 6.39 -30.99
N GLU A 183 16.00 5.59 -30.02
CA GLU A 183 14.70 4.90 -30.06
C GLU A 183 13.52 5.85 -30.26
N LYS A 184 13.51 7.02 -29.61
CA LYS A 184 12.47 8.04 -29.82
C LYS A 184 12.44 8.63 -31.24
N ARG A 185 13.58 8.67 -31.93
CA ARG A 185 13.68 9.20 -33.30
C ARG A 185 13.28 8.18 -34.35
N ASP A 186 13.46 6.89 -34.07
CA ASP A 186 13.09 5.81 -34.98
C ASP A 186 11.60 5.40 -34.85
N SER A 187 10.88 6.00 -33.90
CA SER A 187 9.45 5.78 -33.62
C SER A 187 8.52 6.90 -34.13
N GLU A 188 9.10 7.97 -34.71
CA GLU A 188 8.40 9.10 -35.37
C GLU A 188 8.47 8.94 -36.90
#